data_AF-A0A5K4F6L4-F1
#
_entry.id   AF-A0A5K4F6L4-F1
#
_cell.length_a   1.000
_cell.length_b   1.000
_cell.length_c   1.000
_cell.angle_alpha   90.00
_cell.angle_beta   90.00
_cell.angle_gamma   90.00
#
_symmetry.space_group_name_H-M   'P 1'
#
loop_
_entity.id
_entity.type
_entity.pdbx_description
1 polymer ?
#
loop_
_entity_poly.entity_id
_entity_poly.type
_entity_poly.pdbx_seq_one_letter_code
_entity_poly.pdbx_strand_id
1 'polypeptide(L)'
;MGYEHGQGLGVNAHGVVEPVALSKQKGRSGLGSVKTTSSSDKKIESFSGELYQSSNRNLVWHEGCDDDYTTADGDYTWSWSMEGECPTNSLSELNSLIISPDEPEALGPPIEELDNEDIFCSIHLVQEVLNYKVR
;
A
#
# COMPACT_ATOMS: atom_id res chain seq x y z
N MET A 1 26.30 -5.93 -40.46
CA MET A 1 25.57 -4.85 -39.74
C MET A 1 26.16 -3.47 -39.98
N GLY A 2 27.42 -3.31 -40.43
CA GLY A 2 27.96 -1.99 -40.77
C GLY A 2 28.12 -1.04 -39.58
N TYR A 3 28.22 -1.58 -38.37
CA TYR A 3 28.45 -0.80 -37.16
C TYR A 3 29.93 -0.37 -37.07
N GLU A 4 30.16 0.92 -36.86
CA GLU A 4 31.48 1.49 -36.56
C GLU A 4 31.61 1.76 -35.06
N HIS A 5 32.72 1.31 -34.47
CA HIS A 5 32.97 1.49 -33.04
C HIS A 5 33.03 2.98 -32.67
N GLY A 6 32.27 3.37 -31.63
CA GLY A 6 32.17 4.75 -31.17
C GLY A 6 31.08 5.59 -31.87
N GLN A 7 30.37 5.04 -32.86
CA GLN A 7 29.23 5.70 -33.47
C GLN A 7 27.90 5.21 -32.88
N GLY A 8 26.93 6.10 -32.82
CA GLY A 8 25.56 5.77 -32.47
C GLY A 8 24.90 4.90 -33.52
N LEU A 9 23.90 4.10 -33.14
CA LEU A 9 23.06 3.41 -34.12
C LEU A 9 22.14 4.42 -34.85
N GLY A 10 21.78 4.13 -36.10
CA GLY A 10 20.88 4.93 -36.92
C GLY A 10 21.51 5.41 -38.24
N VAL A 11 20.68 5.82 -39.20
CA VAL A 11 21.08 6.15 -40.58
C VAL A 11 22.18 7.22 -40.65
N ASN A 12 22.19 8.19 -39.72
CA ASN A 12 23.28 9.15 -39.62
C ASN A 12 23.97 9.18 -38.24
N ALA A 13 24.10 8.00 -37.62
CA ALA A 13 24.94 7.76 -36.44
C ALA A 13 24.59 8.55 -35.16
N HIS A 14 23.33 8.95 -34.99
CA HIS A 14 22.89 9.82 -33.87
C HIS A 14 22.50 9.08 -32.59
N GLY A 15 22.47 7.74 -32.60
CA GLY A 15 22.12 6.96 -31.42
C GLY A 15 23.06 7.24 -30.24
N VAL A 16 22.56 7.06 -29.02
CA VAL A 16 23.42 7.14 -27.84
C VAL A 16 24.45 6.00 -27.92
N VAL A 17 25.73 6.35 -27.76
CA VAL A 17 26.85 5.40 -27.84
C VAL A 17 26.96 4.57 -26.56
N GLU A 18 26.60 5.18 -25.43
CA GLU A 18 26.64 4.55 -24.12
C GLU A 18 25.21 4.31 -23.58
N PRO A 19 25.00 3.26 -22.78
CA PRO A 19 23.72 3.05 -22.11
C PRO A 19 23.35 4.25 -21.23
N VAL A 20 22.08 4.65 -21.25
CA VAL A 20 21.58 5.71 -20.35
C VAL A 20 21.54 5.17 -18.92
N ALA A 21 22.28 5.82 -18.02
CA ALA A 21 22.25 5.47 -16.60
C ALA A 21 20.85 5.76 -16.01
N LEU A 22 20.25 4.74 -15.39
CA LEU A 22 18.98 4.87 -14.67
C LEU A 22 19.24 4.92 -13.17
N SER A 23 18.55 5.82 -12.47
CA SER A 23 18.50 5.81 -11.02
C SER A 23 17.35 4.90 -10.56
N LYS A 24 17.62 4.00 -9.62
CA LYS A 24 16.57 3.25 -8.91
C LYS A 24 16.15 4.04 -7.68
N GLN A 25 14.85 4.23 -7.49
CA GLN A 25 14.33 4.72 -6.22
C GLN A 25 14.58 3.66 -5.15
N LYS A 26 15.21 4.04 -4.04
CA LYS A 26 15.46 3.18 -2.88
C LYS A 26 14.60 3.68 -1.74
N GLY A 27 13.67 2.85 -1.27
CA GLY A 27 12.67 3.22 -0.27
C GLY A 27 11.46 3.93 -0.88
N ARG A 28 10.58 4.41 -0.01
CA ARG A 28 9.32 5.09 -0.36
C ARG A 28 9.42 6.62 -0.32
N SER A 29 10.60 7.18 -0.54
CA SER A 29 10.80 8.63 -0.56
C SER A 29 10.08 9.27 -1.75
N GLY A 30 9.46 10.44 -1.55
CA GLY A 30 8.82 11.18 -2.63
C GLY A 30 9.83 11.61 -3.71
N LEU A 31 9.37 11.70 -4.95
CA LEU A 31 10.17 12.19 -6.09
C LEU A 31 10.78 13.57 -5.75
N GLY A 32 12.08 13.73 -5.98
CA GLY A 32 12.83 14.95 -5.63
C GLY A 32 13.41 14.97 -4.21
N SER A 33 13.20 13.94 -3.39
CA SER A 33 13.89 13.79 -2.12
C SER A 33 15.37 13.51 -2.36
N VAL A 34 16.20 14.55 -2.34
CA VAL A 34 17.65 14.42 -2.44
C VAL A 34 18.15 13.75 -1.17
N LYS A 35 18.74 12.56 -1.28
CA LYS A 35 19.52 11.95 -0.20
C LYS A 35 20.70 12.88 0.07
N THR A 36 20.59 13.76 1.06
CA THR A 36 21.76 14.47 1.56
C THR A 36 22.72 13.40 2.06
N THR A 37 23.98 13.46 1.65
CA THR A 37 25.04 12.53 2.06
C THR A 37 25.36 12.61 3.56
N SER A 38 24.55 13.33 4.34
CA SER A 38 24.48 13.31 5.81
C SER A 38 23.34 12.42 6.36
N SER A 39 22.58 11.73 5.50
CA SER A 39 21.54 10.76 5.86
C SER A 39 22.01 9.31 5.65
N SER A 40 23.29 9.03 5.94
CA SER A 40 23.67 7.71 6.43
C SER A 40 22.93 7.52 7.76
N ASP A 41 22.07 6.51 7.84
CA ASP A 41 21.49 6.06 9.10
C ASP A 41 20.67 7.09 9.87
N LYS A 42 19.78 7.83 9.18
CA LYS A 42 18.47 7.98 9.80
C LYS A 42 17.79 6.61 9.71
N LYS A 43 18.27 5.68 10.54
CA LYS A 43 17.45 4.65 11.18
C LYS A 43 16.13 5.37 11.41
N ILE A 44 15.06 4.95 10.72
CA ILE A 44 13.69 5.35 11.06
C ILE A 44 13.73 5.43 12.57
N GLU A 45 13.60 6.65 13.11
CA GLU A 45 13.77 6.89 14.55
C GLU A 45 13.01 5.76 15.19
N SER A 46 13.77 4.81 15.75
CA SER A 46 13.21 3.53 16.19
C SER A 46 12.01 3.96 17.00
N PHE A 47 10.80 3.63 16.54
CA PHE A 47 9.58 4.07 17.18
C PHE A 47 9.80 3.72 18.66
N SER A 48 10.10 4.74 19.47
CA SER A 48 10.40 4.53 20.88
C SER A 48 9.09 4.37 21.65
N GLY A 49 7.97 4.59 20.96
CA GLY A 49 6.69 4.03 21.35
C GLY A 49 6.80 2.53 21.27
N GLU A 50 6.61 1.88 22.42
CA GLU A 50 6.32 0.46 22.52
C GLU A 50 5.38 0.09 21.36
N LEU A 51 5.86 -0.79 20.46
CA LEU A 51 5.01 -1.41 19.44
C LEU A 51 3.72 -1.81 20.13
N TYR A 52 2.57 -1.38 19.59
CA TYR A 52 1.28 -1.68 20.20
C TYR A 52 1.21 -3.18 20.50
N GLN A 53 1.19 -3.51 21.79
CA GLN A 53 0.96 -4.88 22.25
C GLN A 53 -0.54 -5.03 22.44
N SER A 54 -1.13 -5.98 21.71
CA SER A 54 -2.51 -6.36 21.94
C SER A 54 -2.67 -6.89 23.36
N SER A 55 -3.83 -6.66 23.97
CA SER A 55 -4.22 -7.37 25.20
C SER A 55 -4.31 -8.89 25.00
N ASN A 56 -4.49 -9.34 23.75
CA ASN A 56 -4.41 -10.73 23.37
C ASN A 56 -2.95 -11.13 23.15
N ARG A 57 -2.40 -11.95 24.04
CA ARG A 57 -1.01 -12.45 23.96
C ARG A 57 -0.71 -13.24 22.69
N ASN A 58 -1.73 -13.77 22.03
CA ASN A 58 -1.55 -14.49 20.79
C ASN A 58 -1.38 -13.53 19.61
N LEU A 59 -1.70 -12.24 19.72
CA LEU A 59 -1.54 -11.28 18.60
C LEU A 59 -0.17 -10.62 18.69
N VAL A 60 0.71 -11.00 17.77
CA VAL A 60 2.13 -10.60 17.75
C VAL A 60 2.46 -9.90 16.44
N TRP A 61 3.35 -8.93 16.51
CA TRP A 61 3.98 -8.35 15.33
C TRP A 61 5.09 -9.28 14.86
N HIS A 62 4.91 -9.84 13.67
CA HIS A 62 5.93 -10.63 12.99
C HIS A 62 6.65 -9.73 11.99
N GLU A 63 7.97 -9.70 12.08
CA GLU A 63 8.80 -9.11 11.04
C GLU A 63 8.59 -9.95 9.77
N GLY A 64 7.94 -9.36 8.78
CA GLY A 64 7.77 -9.93 7.47
C GLY A 64 9.13 -9.96 6.80
N CYS A 65 9.69 -11.16 6.70
CA CYS A 65 10.78 -11.43 5.79
C CYS A 65 10.16 -11.48 4.39
N ASP A 66 10.26 -10.38 3.65
CA ASP A 66 10.08 -10.47 2.21
C ASP A 66 11.29 -11.26 1.70
N ASP A 67 11.16 -12.59 1.69
CA ASP A 67 12.19 -13.53 1.20
C ASP A 67 12.50 -13.28 -0.29
N ASP A 68 11.67 -12.47 -0.94
CA ASP A 68 11.93 -11.91 -2.23
C ASP A 68 12.96 -10.77 -2.09
N TYR A 69 14.23 -11.09 -2.35
CA TYR A 69 15.32 -10.12 -2.57
C TYR A 69 15.04 -9.10 -3.70
N THR A 70 13.81 -9.06 -4.21
CA THR A 70 13.29 -8.20 -5.28
C THR A 70 12.73 -6.88 -4.76
N THR A 71 12.42 -6.75 -3.45
CA THR A 71 11.96 -5.47 -2.89
C THR A 71 13.09 -4.45 -2.94
N ALA A 72 12.96 -3.51 -3.88
CA ALA A 72 13.97 -2.51 -4.17
C ALA A 72 14.27 -1.60 -2.97
N ASP A 73 13.37 -1.53 -2.00
CA ASP A 73 13.40 -0.66 -0.84
C ASP A 73 14.19 -1.23 0.34
N GLY A 74 14.29 -2.57 0.49
CA GLY A 74 14.91 -3.18 1.68
C GLY A 74 14.19 -2.76 2.96
N ASP A 75 12.91 -2.45 2.83
CA ASP A 75 12.07 -2.03 3.94
C ASP A 75 11.67 -3.29 4.73
N TYR A 76 11.88 -3.27 6.05
CA TYR A 76 11.34 -4.30 6.92
C TYR A 76 9.82 -4.17 6.93
N THR A 77 9.13 -5.18 6.41
CA THR A 77 7.67 -5.24 6.56
C THR A 77 7.33 -5.80 7.93
N TRP A 78 6.28 -5.29 8.57
CA TRP A 78 5.77 -5.85 9.81
C TRP A 78 4.34 -6.30 9.55
N SER A 79 4.07 -7.56 9.86
CA SER A 79 2.74 -8.17 9.76
C SER A 79 2.19 -8.38 11.16
N TRP A 80 0.91 -8.10 11.33
CA TRP A 80 0.22 -8.36 12.59
C TRP A 80 -0.61 -9.62 12.43
N SER A 81 -0.24 -10.69 13.12
CA SER A 81 -0.96 -11.96 13.03
C SER A 81 -1.03 -12.65 14.39
N MET A 82 -1.87 -13.68 14.45
CA MET A 82 -1.94 -14.53 15.64
C MET A 82 -0.76 -15.52 15.62
N GLU A 83 0.07 -15.54 16.66
CA GLU A 83 1.09 -16.55 16.91
C GLU A 83 0.38 -17.89 17.18
N GLY A 84 0.59 -18.83 16.27
CA GLY A 84 -0.19 -20.07 16.17
C GLY A 84 -0.53 -20.33 14.71
N GLU A 85 -1.05 -21.52 14.41
CA GLU A 85 -1.57 -21.82 13.07
C GLU A 85 -2.42 -20.65 12.62
N CYS A 86 -2.05 -20.06 11.47
CA CYS A 86 -2.94 -19.16 10.73
C CYS A 86 -4.30 -19.85 10.82
N PRO A 87 -5.33 -19.24 11.45
CA PRO A 87 -6.60 -19.88 11.46
C PRO A 87 -6.92 -20.03 9.98
N THR A 88 -6.81 -21.26 9.47
CA THR A 88 -7.46 -21.68 8.27
C THR A 88 -8.92 -21.71 8.65
N ASN A 89 -9.46 -20.56 9.02
CA ASN A 89 -10.84 -20.23 8.85
C ASN A 89 -10.98 -20.40 7.35
N SER A 90 -11.33 -21.63 6.98
CA SER A 90 -11.66 -21.97 5.62
C SER A 90 -12.65 -20.90 5.17
N LEU A 91 -12.61 -20.48 3.90
CA LEU A 91 -13.58 -19.52 3.38
C LEU A 91 -15.03 -19.86 3.81
N SER A 92 -15.32 -21.15 3.99
CA SER A 92 -16.52 -21.71 4.62
C SER A 92 -16.88 -21.16 6.01
N GLU A 93 -15.92 -20.97 6.92
CA GLU A 93 -16.16 -20.39 8.26
C GLU A 93 -16.47 -18.89 8.16
N LEU A 94 -15.77 -18.17 7.28
CA LEU A 94 -16.07 -16.77 7.00
C LEU A 94 -17.43 -16.59 6.33
N ASN A 95 -17.88 -17.54 5.50
CA ASN A 95 -19.21 -17.49 4.89
C ASN A 95 -20.34 -17.51 5.93
N SER A 96 -20.11 -17.99 7.15
CA SER A 96 -21.10 -17.90 8.23
C SER A 96 -21.16 -16.52 8.90
N LEU A 97 -20.09 -15.73 8.77
CA LEU A 97 -19.97 -14.37 9.31
C LEU A 97 -20.33 -13.30 8.28
N ILE A 98 -20.14 -13.60 6.99
CA ILE A 98 -20.41 -12.69 5.89
C ILE A 98 -21.82 -12.97 5.38
N ILE A 99 -22.75 -12.10 5.69
CA ILE A 99 -24.08 -12.10 5.09
C ILE A 99 -23.91 -11.71 3.61
N SER A 100 -24.50 -12.48 2.70
CA SER A 100 -24.49 -12.14 1.28
C SER A 100 -25.23 -10.79 1.07
N PRO A 101 -24.73 -9.88 0.23
CA PRO A 101 -25.30 -8.54 0.07
C PRO A 101 -26.75 -8.55 -0.46
N ASP A 102 -27.19 -9.65 -1.06
CA ASP A 102 -28.53 -9.84 -1.60
C ASP A 102 -29.51 -10.47 -0.59
N GLU A 103 -29.05 -10.93 0.57
CA GLU A 103 -29.90 -11.55 1.58
C GLU A 103 -30.74 -10.48 2.30
N PRO A 104 -32.00 -10.78 2.67
CA PRO A 104 -32.89 -9.82 3.33
C PRO A 104 -32.35 -9.32 4.68
N GLU A 105 -31.42 -10.05 5.29
CA GLU A 105 -30.73 -9.64 6.52
C GLU A 105 -29.67 -8.55 6.28
N ALA A 106 -29.09 -8.49 5.08
CA ALA A 106 -28.18 -7.42 4.65
C ALA A 106 -28.94 -6.20 4.10
N LEU A 107 -30.15 -6.42 3.57
CA LEU A 107 -31.02 -5.36 3.08
C LEU A 107 -31.78 -4.73 4.27
N GLY A 108 -31.18 -3.68 4.84
CA GLY A 108 -31.88 -2.82 5.79
C GLY A 108 -33.18 -2.22 5.21
N PRO A 109 -34.00 -1.55 6.04
CA PRO A 109 -35.17 -0.84 5.53
C PRO A 109 -34.76 0.18 4.45
N PRO A 110 -35.65 0.49 3.49
CA PRO A 110 -35.35 1.47 2.46
C PRO A 110 -34.99 2.83 3.09
N ILE A 111 -33.88 3.41 2.65
CA ILE A 111 -33.43 4.73 3.08
C ILE A 111 -34.17 5.77 2.23
N GLU A 112 -35.07 6.54 2.86
CA GLU A 112 -35.85 7.58 2.18
C GLU A 112 -35.12 8.94 2.14
N GLU A 113 -34.27 9.22 3.13
CA GLU A 113 -33.53 10.48 3.26
C GLU A 113 -32.03 10.21 3.43
N LEU A 114 -31.22 10.62 2.45
CA LEU A 114 -29.76 10.44 2.47
C LEU A 114 -29.02 11.45 3.35
N ASP A 115 -29.66 12.56 3.74
CA ASP A 115 -29.02 13.65 4.49
C ASP A 115 -28.53 13.23 5.88
N ASN A 116 -29.08 12.14 6.43
CA ASN A 116 -28.83 11.65 7.78
C ASN A 116 -27.90 10.42 7.83
N GLU A 117 -27.36 9.96 6.69
CA GLU A 117 -26.51 8.77 6.61
C GLU A 117 -25.03 9.08 6.92
N ASP A 118 -24.75 9.46 8.17
CA ASP A 118 -23.44 9.95 8.64
C ASP A 118 -22.64 8.94 9.50
N ILE A 119 -23.14 7.72 9.66
CA ILE A 119 -22.52 6.70 10.52
C ILE A 119 -21.09 6.35 10.07
N PHE A 120 -20.88 6.30 8.74
CA PHE A 120 -19.60 5.93 8.13
C PHE A 120 -18.99 7.04 7.27
N CYS A 121 -19.65 8.20 7.18
CA CYS A 121 -19.23 9.32 6.36
C CYS A 121 -19.47 10.63 7.12
N SER A 122 -18.53 11.56 7.03
CA SER A 122 -18.75 12.89 7.60
C SER A 122 -20.01 13.53 7.01
N ILE A 123 -20.89 14.05 7.86
CA ILE A 123 -22.11 14.76 7.43
C ILE A 123 -21.80 15.89 6.46
N HIS A 124 -20.64 16.54 6.58
CA HIS A 124 -20.20 17.57 5.64
C HIS A 124 -19.96 17.03 4.23
N LEU A 125 -19.37 15.84 4.11
CA LEU A 125 -19.13 15.19 2.82
C LEU A 125 -20.43 14.68 2.21
N VAL A 126 -21.35 14.14 3.03
CA VAL A 126 -22.68 13.73 2.59
C VAL A 126 -23.41 14.92 1.96
N GLN A 127 -23.47 16.05 2.68
CA GLN A 127 -24.10 17.27 2.19
C GLN A 127 -23.40 17.85 0.95
N GLU A 128 -22.07 17.83 0.90
CA GLU A 128 -21.31 18.30 -0.26
C GLU A 128 -21.64 17.50 -1.51
N VAL A 129 -21.67 16.17 -1.41
CA VAL A 129 -22.00 15.27 -2.53
C VAL A 129 -23.46 15.42 -2.96
N LEU A 130 -24.39 15.54 -2.02
CA LEU A 130 -25.81 15.77 -2.33
C LEU A 130 -26.01 17.11 -3.04
N ASN A 131 -25.38 18.19 -2.55
CA ASN A 131 -25.41 19.50 -3.18
C ASN A 131 -24.80 19.50 -4.59
N TYR A 132 -23.75 18.70 -4.81
CA TYR A 132 -23.13 18.57 -6.13
C TYR A 132 -24.04 17.86 -7.13
N LYS A 133 -24.79 16.83 -6.70
CA LYS A 133 -25.69 16.06 -7.57
C LYS A 133 -27.01 16.77 -7.90
N VAL A 134 -27.47 17.68 -7.04
CA VAL A 134 -28.74 18.42 -7.25
C VAL A 134 -28.56 19.58 -8.26
N ARG A 135 -27.33 19.91 -8.64
CA ARG A 135 -27.02 20.86 -9.73
C ARG A 135 -26.66 20.14 -11.03
#